data_AF-A0A7S0WTJ1-F1
#
_entry.id   AF-A0A7S0WTJ1-F1
#
_cell.length_a   1.000
_cell.length_b   1.000
_cell.length_c   1.000
_cell.angle_alpha   90.00
_cell.angle_beta   90.00
_cell.angle_gamma   90.00
#
_symmetry.space_group_name_H-M   'P 1'
#
loop_
_entity.id
_entity.type
_entity.pdbx_description
1 polymer ?
#
loop_
_entity_poly.entity_id
_entity_poly.type
_entity_poly.pdbx_seq_one_letter_code
_entity_poly.pdbx_strand_id
1 'polypeptide(L)'
;MAPAAVSRVDLSKSYGDGVPFGDPNWYRAYNSPYYKETHLAFRAKVREFVDKEITPFCRQWDDAKRLPRELFEKAYRAGLLPGVVGPWPTEFAGPGPKDYDYFHELILIDEICRCGSGGVVWGLVEGLQIGFPPILN
;
A
#
# COMPACT_ATOMS: atom_id res chain seq x y z
N MET A 1 -30.10 4.66 -11.17
CA MET A 1 -29.20 5.62 -10.50
C MET A 1 -27.99 5.79 -11.40
N ALA A 2 -27.74 6.98 -11.95
CA ALA A 2 -26.57 7.20 -12.81
C ALA A 2 -25.28 7.05 -11.98
N PRO A 3 -24.19 6.48 -12.51
CA PRO A 3 -22.93 6.42 -11.80
C PRO A 3 -22.46 7.85 -11.50
N ALA A 4 -22.04 8.10 -10.27
CA ALA A 4 -21.47 9.39 -9.88
C ALA A 4 -20.30 9.72 -10.82
N ALA A 5 -20.22 10.97 -11.28
CA ALA A 5 -19.13 11.42 -12.12
C ALA A 5 -17.81 11.23 -11.36
N VAL A 6 -16.96 10.31 -11.84
CA VAL A 6 -15.60 10.16 -11.32
C VAL A 6 -14.85 11.44 -11.65
N SER A 7 -14.49 12.22 -10.62
CA SER A 7 -13.66 13.41 -10.82
C SER A 7 -12.34 12.98 -11.46
N ARG A 8 -12.02 13.57 -12.61
CA ARG A 8 -10.76 13.28 -13.30
C ARG A 8 -9.62 13.88 -12.48
N VAL A 9 -8.75 13.01 -11.97
CA VAL A 9 -7.53 13.43 -11.30
C VAL A 9 -6.59 14.06 -12.30
N ASP A 10 -6.00 15.20 -11.93
CA ASP A 10 -4.92 15.80 -12.71
C ASP A 10 -3.63 14.98 -12.55
N LEU A 11 -3.45 14.00 -13.43
CA LEU A 11 -2.26 13.16 -13.53
C LEU A 11 -1.11 13.84 -14.29
N SER A 12 -1.19 15.14 -14.59
CA SER A 12 -0.12 15.87 -15.29
C SER A 12 1.20 15.90 -14.51
N LYS A 13 1.15 15.71 -13.19
CA LYS A 13 2.34 15.62 -12.33
C LYS A 13 2.92 14.21 -12.40
N SER A 14 4.04 14.06 -13.11
CA SER A 14 4.83 12.82 -13.12
C SER A 14 5.27 12.46 -11.69
N TYR A 15 5.09 11.20 -11.31
CA TYR A 15 5.61 10.61 -10.07
C TYR A 15 6.55 9.44 -10.40
N GLY A 16 7.40 9.07 -9.45
CA GLY A 16 8.40 8.01 -9.61
C GLY A 16 9.76 8.50 -10.11
N ASP A 17 10.67 7.55 -10.27
CA ASP A 17 12.10 7.81 -10.55
C ASP A 17 12.35 8.03 -12.06
N GLY A 18 11.33 7.79 -12.89
CA GLY A 18 11.39 8.01 -14.33
C GLY A 18 12.19 6.96 -15.09
N VAL A 19 12.67 5.92 -14.39
CA VAL A 19 13.33 4.75 -14.97
C VAL A 19 12.35 4.02 -15.89
N PRO A 20 12.73 3.69 -17.14
CA PRO A 20 11.86 2.94 -18.06
C PRO A 20 11.39 1.64 -17.40
N PHE A 21 10.06 1.44 -17.36
CA PHE A 21 9.38 0.29 -16.74
C PHE A 21 9.65 0.10 -15.23
N GLY A 22 10.30 1.05 -14.55
CA GLY A 22 10.55 1.00 -13.11
C GLY A 22 9.38 1.48 -12.25
N ASP A 23 8.40 2.15 -12.86
CA ASP A 23 7.20 2.65 -12.20
C ASP A 23 5.95 2.30 -13.02
N PRO A 24 4.80 2.08 -12.35
CA PRO A 24 3.53 1.89 -13.04
C PRO A 24 3.19 3.07 -13.96
N ASN A 25 2.63 2.76 -15.14
CA ASN A 25 2.29 3.79 -16.13
C ASN A 25 1.35 4.87 -15.59
N TRP A 26 0.43 4.54 -14.68
CA TRP A 26 -0.51 5.51 -14.10
C TRP A 26 0.18 6.58 -13.23
N TYR A 27 1.46 6.40 -12.87
CA TYR A 27 2.27 7.43 -12.21
C TYR A 27 2.66 8.56 -13.16
N ARG A 28 2.65 8.32 -14.48
CA ARG A 28 3.21 9.22 -15.50
C ARG A 28 2.15 9.59 -16.53
N ALA A 29 1.29 10.56 -16.24
CA ALA A 29 0.33 11.20 -17.17
C ALA A 29 -0.62 10.28 -17.98
N TYR A 30 -0.56 8.96 -17.83
CA TYR A 30 -1.48 8.03 -18.43
C TYR A 30 -2.77 8.02 -17.61
N ASN A 31 -3.80 8.66 -18.17
CA ASN A 31 -5.10 8.75 -17.53
C ASN A 31 -5.77 7.38 -17.45
N SER A 32 -6.18 6.98 -16.24
CA SER A 32 -6.94 5.76 -15.99
C SER A 32 -8.19 6.11 -15.19
N PRO A 33 -9.36 5.56 -15.55
CA PRO A 33 -10.62 5.88 -14.88
C PRO A 33 -10.71 5.34 -13.44
N TYR A 34 -9.73 4.52 -13.02
CA TYR A 34 -9.74 3.85 -11.73
C TYR A 34 -8.99 4.61 -10.63
N TYR A 35 -8.09 5.53 -10.98
CA TYR A 35 -7.28 6.24 -9.98
C TYR A 35 -7.91 7.59 -9.60
N LYS A 36 -8.11 7.79 -8.29
CA LYS A 36 -8.66 9.02 -7.70
C LYS A 36 -7.64 9.72 -6.79
N GLU A 37 -7.95 10.93 -6.31
CA GLU A 37 -7.01 11.71 -5.49
C GLU A 37 -6.58 10.98 -4.20
N THR A 38 -7.47 10.18 -3.61
CA THR A 38 -7.14 9.38 -2.42
C THR A 38 -6.09 8.32 -2.73
N HIS A 39 -6.06 7.78 -3.96
CA HIS A 39 -5.03 6.83 -4.41
C HIS A 39 -3.66 7.49 -4.50
N LEU A 40 -3.60 8.71 -5.04
CA LEU A 40 -2.35 9.48 -5.11
C LEU A 40 -1.81 9.82 -3.72
N ALA A 41 -2.69 10.28 -2.83
CA ALA A 41 -2.32 10.62 -1.46
C ALA A 41 -1.85 9.38 -0.68
N PHE A 42 -2.56 8.26 -0.84
CA PHE A 42 -2.21 7.01 -0.18
C PHE A 42 -0.88 6.45 -0.72
N ARG A 43 -0.66 6.43 -2.04
CA ARG A 43 0.63 6.06 -2.64
C ARG A 43 1.79 6.85 -2.04
N ALA A 44 1.69 8.17 -2.02
CA ALA A 44 2.76 9.03 -1.49
C ALA A 44 3.08 8.73 -0.02
N LYS A 45 2.04 8.48 0.78
CA LYS A 45 2.18 8.09 2.19
C LYS A 45 2.86 6.73 2.35
N VAL A 46 2.48 5.72 1.55
CA VAL A 46 3.10 4.39 1.60
C VAL A 46 4.55 4.47 1.15
N ARG A 47 4.86 5.16 0.05
CA ARG A 47 6.24 5.40 -0.40
C ARG A 47 7.11 5.99 0.71
N GLU A 48 6.63 7.05 1.35
CA GLU A 48 7.38 7.70 2.43
C GLU A 48 7.68 6.74 3.58
N PHE A 49 6.71 5.89 3.95
CA PHE A 49 6.91 4.86 4.96
C PHE A 49 7.94 3.81 4.50
N VAL A 50 7.81 3.31 3.28
CA VAL A 50 8.73 2.30 2.71
C VAL A 50 10.16 2.83 2.65
N ASP A 51 10.35 4.06 2.18
CA ASP A 51 11.68 4.66 2.02
C ASP A 51 12.36 4.94 3.36
N LYS A 52 11.59 5.38 4.37
CA LYS A 52 12.15 5.76 5.68
C LYS A 52 12.25 4.61 6.67
N GLU A 53 11.25 3.74 6.68
CA GLU A 53 11.03 2.79 7.79
C GLU A 53 11.28 1.34 7.41
N ILE A 54 11.37 1.02 6.13
CA ILE A 54 11.52 -0.35 5.65
C ILE A 54 12.86 -0.52 4.91
N THR A 55 13.02 0.17 3.78
CA THR A 55 14.12 -0.03 2.82
C THR A 55 15.51 0.02 3.46
N PRO A 56 15.84 0.95 4.38
CA PRO A 56 17.16 1.00 5.00
C PRO A 56 17.50 -0.23 5.85
N PHE A 57 16.49 -0.98 6.31
CA PHE A 57 16.63 -2.05 7.29
C PHE A 57 16.34 -3.46 6.72
N CYS A 58 15.76 -3.56 5.53
CA CYS A 58 15.42 -4.83 4.88
C CYS A 58 16.54 -5.86 4.95
N ARG A 59 17.76 -5.47 4.56
CA ARG A 59 18.90 -6.38 4.54
C ARG A 59 19.20 -6.98 5.92
N GLN A 60 19.15 -6.16 6.97
CA GLN A 60 19.38 -6.61 8.33
C GLN A 60 18.31 -7.63 8.75
N TRP A 61 17.05 -7.38 8.41
CA TRP A 61 15.94 -8.27 8.78
C TRP A 61 15.94 -9.57 7.99
N ASP A 62 16.31 -9.52 6.72
CA ASP A 62 16.46 -10.70 5.86
C ASP A 62 17.61 -11.59 6.36
N ASP A 63 18.77 -11.01 6.66
CA ASP A 63 19.91 -11.74 7.24
C ASP A 63 19.55 -12.35 8.61
N ALA A 64 18.76 -11.62 9.43
CA ALA A 64 18.27 -12.10 10.72
C ALA A 64 17.07 -13.07 10.61
N LYS A 65 16.47 -13.23 9.43
CA LYS A 65 15.25 -14.00 9.16
C LYS A 65 14.08 -13.63 10.09
N ARG A 66 13.99 -12.36 10.47
CA ARG A 66 12.99 -11.87 11.43
C ARG A 66 12.72 -10.39 11.23
N LEU A 67 11.42 -10.06 11.17
CA LEU A 67 10.95 -8.68 11.26
C LEU A 67 10.84 -8.24 12.74
N PRO A 68 11.22 -6.99 13.06
CA PRO A 68 11.01 -6.43 14.39
C PRO A 68 9.53 -6.33 14.72
N ARG A 69 9.15 -6.59 15.98
CA ARG A 69 7.74 -6.55 16.40
C ARG A 69 7.17 -5.13 16.34
N GLU A 70 7.98 -4.14 16.70
CA GLU A 70 7.63 -2.73 16.66
C GLU A 70 7.28 -2.22 15.26
N LEU A 71 7.78 -2.88 14.20
CA LEU A 71 7.43 -2.54 12.81
C LEU A 71 5.94 -2.76 12.53
N PHE A 72 5.34 -3.81 13.09
CA PHE A 72 3.92 -4.09 12.93
C PHE A 72 3.06 -2.99 13.55
N GLU A 73 3.40 -2.56 14.77
CA GLU A 73 2.72 -1.45 15.43
C GLU A 73 2.88 -0.14 14.65
N LYS A 74 4.08 0.10 14.11
CA LYS A 74 4.37 1.29 13.31
C LYS A 74 3.57 1.29 12.00
N ALA A 75 3.53 0.16 11.31
CA ALA A 75 2.75 -0.01 10.07
C ALA A 75 1.24 0.12 10.33
N TYR A 76 0.73 -0.42 11.45
CA TYR A 76 -0.66 -0.25 11.85
C TYR A 76 -1.00 1.22 12.12
N ARG A 77 -0.19 1.92 12.92
CA ARG A 77 -0.39 3.35 13.22
C ARG A 77 -0.28 4.23 11.99
N ALA A 78 0.58 3.84 11.04
CA ALA A 78 0.67 4.49 9.74
C ALA A 78 -0.52 4.15 8.82
N GLY A 79 -1.44 3.26 9.20
CA GLY A 79 -2.61 2.90 8.41
C GLY A 79 -2.28 2.03 7.19
N LEU A 80 -1.16 1.31 7.22
CA LEU A 80 -0.79 0.35 6.17
C LEU A 80 -1.53 -0.97 6.39
N LEU A 81 -1.44 -1.58 7.58
CA LEU A 81 -2.12 -2.87 7.84
C LEU A 81 -3.64 -2.82 7.61
N PRO A 82 -4.37 -1.77 8.04
CA PRO A 82 -5.78 -1.59 7.68
C PRO A 82 -6.06 -1.47 6.17
N GLY A 83 -5.04 -1.13 5.36
CA GLY A 83 -5.15 -0.94 3.91
C GLY A 83 -4.98 -2.21 3.07
N VAL A 84 -4.58 -3.34 3.65
CA VAL A 84 -4.49 -4.66 2.97
C VAL A 84 -5.50 -5.67 3.48
N VAL A 85 -6.36 -5.25 4.41
CA VAL A 85 -7.41 -6.08 4.96
C VAL A 85 -8.75 -5.57 4.48
N GLY A 86 -8.90 -5.33 3.16
CA GLY A 86 -10.17 -5.15 2.43
C GLY A 86 -11.27 -4.29 3.08
N PRO A 87 -12.54 -4.48 2.67
CA PRO A 87 -13.71 -3.96 3.37
C PRO A 87 -14.12 -4.91 4.52
N TRP A 88 -13.24 -5.14 5.49
CA TRP A 88 -13.49 -6.04 6.63
C TRP A 88 -13.88 -5.24 7.88
N PRO A 89 -14.43 -5.89 8.94
CA PRO A 89 -14.98 -5.17 10.07
C PRO A 89 -13.91 -4.32 10.77
N THR A 90 -14.18 -3.01 10.86
CA THR A 90 -13.26 -2.03 11.44
C THR A 90 -12.96 -2.32 12.92
N GLU A 91 -13.80 -3.09 13.62
CA GLU A 91 -13.52 -3.49 15.00
C GLU A 91 -12.23 -4.32 15.17
N PHE A 92 -11.80 -5.02 14.12
CA PHE A 92 -10.61 -5.87 14.15
C PHE A 92 -9.44 -5.26 13.38
N ALA A 93 -9.74 -4.62 12.25
CA ALA A 93 -8.74 -4.10 11.32
C ALA A 93 -8.36 -2.62 11.59
N GLY A 94 -9.19 -1.88 12.32
CA GLY A 94 -9.09 -0.43 12.38
C GLY A 94 -9.60 0.26 11.11
N PRO A 95 -9.54 1.61 11.05
CA PRO A 95 -9.99 2.35 9.88
C PRO A 95 -8.98 2.24 8.74
N GLY A 96 -9.46 1.80 7.57
CA GLY A 96 -8.69 1.80 6.33
C GLY A 96 -8.41 3.21 5.78
N PRO A 97 -7.73 3.30 4.63
CA PRO A 97 -7.57 4.53 3.87
C PRO A 97 -8.91 5.25 3.60
N LYS A 98 -8.86 6.59 3.48
CA LYS A 98 -10.04 7.38 3.14
C LYS A 98 -10.61 6.94 1.79
N ASP A 99 -11.92 6.73 1.73
CA ASP A 99 -12.65 6.27 0.54
C ASP A 99 -12.04 4.98 -0.03
N TYR A 100 -11.68 4.05 0.86
CA TYR A 100 -11.04 2.79 0.50
C TYR A 100 -11.77 2.03 -0.62
N ASP A 101 -10.98 1.47 -1.52
CA ASP A 101 -11.35 0.47 -2.50
C ASP A 101 -10.12 -0.42 -2.76
N TYR A 102 -10.29 -1.50 -3.55
CA TYR A 102 -9.20 -2.43 -3.84
C TYR A 102 -8.03 -1.82 -4.63
N PHE A 103 -8.15 -0.62 -5.20
CA PHE A 103 -6.99 0.07 -5.77
C PHE A 103 -6.05 0.61 -4.70
N HIS A 104 -6.54 0.92 -3.49
CA HIS A 104 -5.67 1.25 -2.36
C HIS A 104 -4.84 0.03 -1.95
N GLU A 105 -5.47 -1.15 -1.86
CA GLU A 105 -4.77 -2.39 -1.55
C GLU A 105 -3.71 -2.72 -2.60
N LEU A 106 -4.06 -2.64 -3.88
CA LEU A 106 -3.11 -2.77 -4.99
C LEU A 106 -1.92 -1.83 -4.85
N ILE A 107 -2.17 -0.55 -4.53
CA ILE A 107 -1.12 0.46 -4.35
C ILE A 107 -0.22 0.14 -3.16
N LEU A 108 -0.80 -0.33 -2.05
CA LEU A 108 -0.03 -0.69 -0.87
C LEU A 108 0.93 -1.84 -1.16
N ILE A 109 0.46 -2.87 -1.86
CA ILE A 109 1.28 -4.02 -2.26
C ILE A 109 2.38 -3.58 -3.24
N ASP A 110 2.04 -2.79 -4.26
CA ASP A 110 2.98 -2.25 -5.25
C ASP A 110 4.10 -1.43 -4.58
N GLU A 111 3.73 -0.50 -3.69
CA GLU A 111 4.67 0.36 -3.01
C GLU A 111 5.56 -0.40 -2.00
N ILE A 112 5.02 -1.38 -1.27
CA ILE A 112 5.83 -2.20 -0.34
C ILE A 112 6.81 -3.08 -1.10
N CYS A 113 6.43 -3.63 -2.25
CA CYS A 113 7.33 -4.45 -3.08
C CYS A 113 8.60 -3.70 -3.51
N ARG A 114 8.60 -2.35 -3.53
CA ARG A 114 9.77 -1.54 -3.90
C ARG A 114 10.96 -1.70 -2.97
N CYS A 115 10.76 -2.14 -1.73
CA CYS A 115 11.87 -2.41 -0.81
C CYS A 115 12.73 -3.62 -1.24
N GLY A 116 12.25 -4.43 -2.19
CA GLY A 116 12.98 -5.58 -2.73
C GLY A 116 13.12 -6.77 -1.77
N SER A 117 12.46 -6.74 -0.60
CA SER A 117 12.47 -7.83 0.37
C SER A 117 11.14 -8.59 0.35
N GLY A 118 11.19 -9.84 -0.12
CA GLY A 118 10.06 -10.77 0.01
C GLY A 118 9.74 -11.06 1.48
N GLY A 119 10.73 -11.05 2.37
CA GLY A 119 10.54 -11.23 3.81
C GLY A 119 9.64 -10.17 4.41
N VAL A 120 9.82 -8.90 4.00
CA VAL A 120 8.93 -7.80 4.41
C VAL A 120 7.54 -7.95 3.81
N VAL A 121 7.42 -8.14 2.49
CA VAL A 121 6.11 -8.27 1.80
C VAL A 121 5.26 -9.37 2.45
N TRP A 122 5.83 -10.58 2.57
CA TRP A 122 5.13 -11.73 3.11
C TRP A 122 4.92 -11.65 4.62
N GLY A 123 5.92 -11.18 5.36
CA GLY A 123 5.92 -11.18 6.82
C GLY A 123 5.13 -10.04 7.45
N LEU A 124 5.08 -8.86 6.82
CA LEU A 124 4.42 -7.69 7.36
C LEU A 124 2.96 -7.55 6.89
N VAL A 125 2.70 -7.87 5.62
CA VAL A 125 1.46 -7.45 4.93
C VAL A 125 0.64 -8.63 4.42
N GLU A 126 1.21 -9.46 3.55
CA GLU A 126 0.46 -10.55 2.91
C GLU A 126 -0.02 -11.59 3.92
N GLY A 127 0.78 -11.88 4.95
CA GLY A 127 0.38 -12.81 6.01
C GLY A 127 -0.94 -12.43 6.68
N LEU A 128 -1.18 -11.13 6.87
CA LEU A 128 -2.45 -10.63 7.37
C LEU A 128 -3.55 -10.69 6.30
N GLN A 129 -3.28 -10.21 5.08
CA GLN A 129 -4.23 -10.21 3.97
C GLN A 129 -4.79 -11.62 3.67
N ILE A 130 -3.93 -12.66 3.70
CA ILE A 130 -4.35 -14.05 3.42
C ILE A 130 -4.89 -14.77 4.66
N GLY A 131 -4.36 -14.45 5.84
CA GLY A 131 -4.64 -15.17 7.07
C GLY A 131 -5.89 -14.67 7.79
N PHE A 132 -6.31 -13.43 7.53
CA PHE A 132 -7.47 -12.82 8.17
C PHE A 132 -8.83 -13.29 7.61
N PRO A 133 -9.04 -13.46 6.28
CA PRO A 133 -10.32 -13.91 5.72
C PRO A 133 -10.90 -15.20 6.34
N PRO A 134 -10.11 -16.25 6.61
CA PRO A 134 -10.63 -17.48 7.25
C PRO A 134 -11.08 -17.31 8.71
N ILE A 135 -10.64 -16.27 9.42
CA ILE A 135 -10.97 -16.04 10.84
C ILE A 135 -12.37 -15.41 10.98
N LEU A 136 -12.86 -14.76 9.93
CA LEU A 136 -14.12 -14.02 9.94
C LEU A 136 -15.35 -14.84 9.51
N ASN A 137 -15.16 -16.09 9.08
CA ASN A 137 -16.23 -17.00 8.65
C ASN A 137 -16.72 -17.93 9.75
#